data_AF-A0A7J7ISE7-F1
#
_entry.id   AF-A0A7J7ISE7-F1
#
_cell.length_a   1.000
_cell.length_b   1.000
_cell.length_c   1.000
_cell.angle_alpha   90.00
_cell.angle_beta   90.00
_cell.angle_gamma   90.00
#
_symmetry.space_group_name_H-M   'P 1'
#
loop_
_entity.id
_entity.type
_entity.pdbx_description
1 polymer ?
#
loop_
_entity_poly.entity_id
_entity_poly.type
_entity_poly.pdbx_seq_one_letter_code
_entity_poly.pdbx_strand_id
1 'polypeptide(L)'
;MDILLVFCQLILTFFVSSVIPLIMANAGIRARAGVLSYVYKKILETHVQSYSAGELINLCANDGQRIFDACLSGVFSLGAFISLVGAAYSVYLLGLWGLLGFGVFFLSLPLKIYLSKKVFNNRSLAIPVTERRVTLTTEIINAIKLVKMYAWRSHIQRKLMVCGQHILDKKKREGILELSLFLQSILATLPWLIPQIATGVTFLAMTLSGNDLTLTQVC
;
A
#
# COMPACT_ATOMS: atom_id res chain seq x y z
N MET A 1 -24.83 31.11 2.47
CA MET A 1 -23.77 30.50 3.31
C MET A 1 -22.95 29.47 2.53
N ASP A 2 -23.48 28.99 1.41
CA ASP A 2 -22.95 27.85 0.65
C ASP A 2 -21.60 28.15 -0.03
N ILE A 3 -21.40 29.36 -0.55
CA ILE A 3 -20.12 29.75 -1.18
C ILE A 3 -18.98 29.77 -0.15
N LEU A 4 -19.24 30.23 1.08
CA LEU A 4 -18.22 30.30 2.13
C LEU A 4 -17.86 28.90 2.64
N LEU A 5 -18.85 28.01 2.76
CA LEU A 5 -18.65 26.59 3.11
C LEU A 5 -17.86 25.85 2.03
N VAL A 6 -18.20 26.04 0.76
CA VAL A 6 -17.45 25.46 -0.37
C VAL A 6 -16.02 25.96 -0.40
N PHE A 7 -15.81 27.27 -0.18
CA PHE A 7 -14.47 27.84 -0.10
C PHE A 7 -13.68 27.28 1.10
N CYS A 8 -14.33 27.13 2.25
CA CYS A 8 -13.73 26.50 3.43
C CYS A 8 -13.37 25.03 3.18
N GLN A 9 -14.25 24.25 2.54
CA GLN A 9 -13.98 22.86 2.14
C GLN A 9 -12.84 22.75 1.13
N LEU A 10 -12.77 23.66 0.16
CA LEU A 10 -11.67 23.70 -0.81
C LEU A 10 -10.33 23.96 -0.12
N ILE A 11 -10.28 24.93 0.80
CA ILE A 11 -9.09 25.21 1.61
C ILE A 11 -8.72 23.96 2.43
N LEU A 12 -9.67 23.38 3.15
CA LEU A 12 -9.41 22.22 4.01
C LEU A 12 -8.92 21.01 3.18
N THR A 13 -9.52 20.77 2.02
CA THR A 13 -9.12 19.70 1.10
C THR A 13 -7.71 19.93 0.55
N PHE A 14 -7.36 21.17 0.20
CA PHE A 14 -6.00 21.53 -0.23
C PHE A 14 -4.97 21.28 0.87
N PHE A 15 -5.27 21.67 2.11
CA PHE A 15 -4.37 21.43 3.24
C PHE A 15 -4.18 19.93 3.52
N VAL A 16 -5.28 19.17 3.59
CA VAL A 16 -5.24 17.73 3.91
C VAL A 16 -4.61 16.92 2.78
N SER A 17 -4.91 17.22 1.51
CA SER A 17 -4.43 16.45 0.36
C SER A 17 -3.02 16.82 -0.08
N SER A 18 -2.60 18.07 0.09
CA SER A 18 -1.33 18.57 -0.48
C SER A 18 -0.30 18.88 0.60
N VAL A 19 -0.69 19.63 1.64
CA VAL A 19 0.27 20.15 2.63
C VAL A 19 0.69 19.06 3.64
N ILE A 20 -0.26 18.30 4.18
CA ILE A 20 0.04 17.26 5.17
C ILE A 20 0.96 16.17 4.60
N PRO A 21 0.73 15.60 3.39
CA PRO A 21 1.62 14.60 2.82
C PRO A 21 3.01 15.16 2.50
N LEU A 22 3.11 16.43 2.12
CA LEU A 22 4.39 17.09 1.89
C LEU A 22 5.22 17.19 3.18
N ILE A 23 4.59 17.57 4.29
CA ILE A 23 5.25 17.62 5.61
C ILE A 23 5.72 16.22 6.02
N MET A 24 4.86 15.21 5.87
CA MET A 24 5.20 13.83 6.21
C MET A 24 6.27 13.23 5.29
N ALA A 25 6.28 13.60 4.01
CA ALA A 25 7.34 13.22 3.08
C ALA A 25 8.69 13.82 3.50
N ASN A 26 8.72 15.10 3.86
CA ASN A 26 9.93 15.75 4.37
C ASN A 26 10.42 15.11 5.68
N ALA A 27 9.50 14.80 6.60
CA ALA A 27 9.84 14.08 7.82
C ALA A 27 10.39 12.67 7.51
N GLY A 28 9.77 11.96 6.56
CA GLY A 28 10.22 10.64 6.10
C GLY A 28 11.61 10.67 5.45
N ILE A 29 11.90 11.67 4.62
CA ILE A 29 13.24 11.85 4.01
C ILE A 29 14.28 12.05 5.10
N ARG A 30 14.01 12.91 6.08
CA ARG A 30 14.92 13.16 7.21
C ARG A 30 15.13 11.92 8.07
N ALA A 31 14.06 11.19 8.37
CA ALA A 31 14.13 9.94 9.13
C ALA A 31 14.95 8.88 8.40
N ARG A 32 14.66 8.66 7.11
CA ARG A 32 15.42 7.73 6.25
C ARG A 32 16.90 8.11 6.19
N ALA A 33 17.21 9.38 5.94
CA ALA A 33 18.58 9.86 5.86
C ALA A 33 19.33 9.67 7.19
N GLY A 34 18.68 9.96 8.33
CA GLY A 34 19.24 9.75 9.66
C GLY A 34 19.56 8.27 9.94
N VAL A 35 18.61 7.36 9.69
CA VAL A 35 18.82 5.92 9.90
C VAL A 35 19.93 5.41 8.98
N LEU A 36 19.90 5.77 7.70
CA LEU A 36 20.91 5.32 6.74
C LEU A 36 22.30 5.83 7.09
N SER A 37 22.42 7.08 7.54
CA SER A 37 23.70 7.68 7.95
C SER A 37 24.26 6.99 9.20
N TYR A 38 23.40 6.66 10.16
CA TYR A 38 23.78 5.92 11.36
C TYR A 38 24.25 4.50 11.03
N VAL A 39 23.50 3.79 10.19
CA VAL A 39 23.87 2.44 9.72
C VAL A 39 25.21 2.48 9.00
N TYR A 40 25.40 3.41 8.06
CA TYR A 40 26.65 3.57 7.32
C TYR A 40 27.85 3.84 8.25
N LYS A 41 27.70 4.74 9.23
CA LYS A 41 28.72 5.00 10.25
C LYS A 41 29.04 3.74 11.05
N LYS A 42 28.02 2.98 11.46
CA LYS A 42 28.22 1.76 12.25
C LYS A 42 28.98 0.66 11.49
N ILE A 43 28.74 0.56 10.18
CA ILE A 43 29.45 -0.38 9.30
C ILE A 43 30.91 0.04 9.09
N LEU A 44 31.20 1.35 9.03
CA LEU A 44 32.57 1.83 8.94
C LEU A 44 33.36 1.58 10.23
N GLU A 45 32.71 1.72 11.39
CA GLU A 45 33.34 1.49 12.70
C GLU A 45 33.50 0.00 13.05
N THR A 46 32.56 -0.84 12.61
CA THR A 46 32.57 -2.27 12.89
C THR A 46 33.04 -2.97 11.62
N HIS A 47 34.19 -3.64 11.63
CA HIS A 47 34.61 -4.45 10.48
C HIS A 47 33.67 -5.66 10.31
N VAL A 48 32.48 -5.43 9.73
CA VAL A 48 31.45 -6.45 9.59
C VAL A 48 31.81 -7.36 8.43
N GLN A 49 32.65 -8.38 8.70
CA GLN A 49 33.04 -9.40 7.70
C GLN A 49 31.87 -10.30 7.27
N SER A 50 30.72 -10.23 7.95
CA SER A 50 29.58 -11.12 7.75
C SER A 50 28.61 -10.69 6.64
N TYR A 51 28.63 -9.43 6.18
CA TYR A 51 27.71 -8.97 5.12
C TYR A 51 28.47 -8.53 3.86
N SER A 52 27.97 -8.97 2.70
CA SER A 52 28.48 -8.51 1.41
C SER A 52 28.05 -7.06 1.15
N ALA A 53 28.88 -6.28 0.45
CA ALA A 53 28.54 -4.92 0.05
C ALA A 53 27.20 -4.85 -0.72
N GLY A 54 26.87 -5.87 -1.51
CA GLY A 54 25.59 -5.95 -2.23
C GLY A 54 24.38 -6.17 -1.32
N GLU A 55 24.53 -6.97 -0.27
CA GLU A 55 23.46 -7.24 0.70
C GLU A 55 23.15 -5.99 1.53
N LEU A 56 24.20 -5.25 1.87
CA LEU A 56 24.14 -3.98 2.56
C LEU A 56 23.44 -2.87 1.74
N ILE A 57 23.77 -2.78 0.45
CA ILE A 57 23.11 -1.84 -0.47
C ILE A 57 21.63 -2.21 -0.61
N ASN A 58 21.31 -3.51 -0.71
CA ASN A 58 19.94 -3.98 -0.79
C ASN A 58 19.14 -3.66 0.48
N LEU A 59 19.73 -3.88 1.66
CA LEU A 59 19.15 -3.51 2.95
C LEU A 59 18.84 -2.00 3.00
N CYS A 60 19.82 -1.16 2.68
CA CYS A 60 19.66 0.30 2.65
C CYS A 60 18.62 0.77 1.64
N ALA A 61 18.55 0.14 0.47
CA ALA A 61 17.59 0.47 -0.58
C ALA A 61 16.16 0.06 -0.19
N ASN A 62 15.97 -1.20 0.20
CA ASN A 62 14.65 -1.75 0.49
C ASN A 62 14.11 -1.30 1.85
N ASP A 63 14.89 -1.45 2.93
CA ASP A 63 14.42 -1.07 4.27
C ASP A 63 14.43 0.45 4.46
N GLY A 64 15.37 1.16 3.83
CA GLY A 64 15.32 2.62 3.78
C GLY A 64 14.06 3.15 3.09
N GLN A 65 13.60 2.48 2.02
CA GLN A 65 12.33 2.82 1.38
C GLN A 65 11.14 2.49 2.28
N ARG A 66 11.15 1.34 2.97
CA ARG A 66 10.08 0.96 3.92
C ARG A 66 9.94 1.96 5.07
N ILE A 67 11.04 2.49 5.59
CA ILE A 67 11.02 3.54 6.62
C ILE A 67 10.35 4.81 6.09
N PHE A 68 10.70 5.23 4.87
CA PHE A 68 10.06 6.38 4.23
C PHE A 68 8.55 6.15 4.03
N ASP A 69 8.17 4.98 3.50
CA ASP A 69 6.76 4.62 3.29
C ASP A 69 5.99 4.55 4.62
N ALA A 70 6.62 4.06 5.70
CA ALA A 70 6.03 4.04 7.04
C ALA A 70 5.79 5.47 7.58
N CYS A 71 6.75 6.38 7.43
CA CYS A 71 6.57 7.79 7.80
C CYS A 71 5.45 8.45 7.00
N LEU A 72 5.37 8.19 5.69
CA LEU A 72 4.31 8.71 4.82
C LEU A 72 2.94 8.17 5.24
N SER A 73 2.86 6.89 5.63
CA SER A 73 1.64 6.26 6.13
C SER A 73 1.17 6.79 7.50
N GLY A 74 2.02 7.54 8.22
CA GLY A 74 1.67 8.19 9.48
C GLY A 74 0.45 9.13 9.38
N VAL A 75 0.18 9.68 8.19
CA VAL A 75 -1.03 10.48 7.91
C VAL A 75 -2.32 9.73 8.26
N PHE A 76 -2.36 8.42 8.04
CA PHE A 76 -3.54 7.61 8.36
C PHE A 76 -3.81 7.52 9.87
N SER A 77 -2.77 7.60 10.69
CA SER A 77 -2.92 7.60 12.16
C SER A 77 -3.58 8.88 12.64
N LEU A 78 -3.22 10.03 12.08
CA LEU A 78 -3.91 11.31 12.34
C LEU A 78 -5.36 11.28 11.86
N GLY A 79 -5.62 10.65 10.71
CA GLY A 79 -6.97 10.43 10.19
C GLY A 79 -7.89 9.67 11.16
N ALA A 80 -7.35 8.71 11.92
CA ALA A 80 -8.12 7.97 12.92
C ALA A 80 -8.59 8.86 14.08
N PHE A 81 -7.73 9.76 14.57
CA PHE A 81 -8.10 10.74 15.60
C PHE A 81 -9.19 11.70 15.12
N ILE A 82 -9.04 12.22 13.90
CA ILE A 82 -10.03 13.12 13.28
C ILE A 82 -11.37 12.40 13.11
N SER A 83 -11.35 11.12 12.70
CA SER A 83 -12.55 10.30 12.54
C SER A 83 -13.29 10.09 13.87
N LEU A 84 -12.57 9.93 14.98
CA LEU A 84 -13.17 9.79 16.31
C LEU A 84 -13.86 11.08 16.77
N VAL A 85 -13.23 12.23 16.56
CA VAL A 85 -13.82 13.54 16.88
C VAL A 85 -15.03 13.82 15.99
N GLY A 86 -14.93 13.50 14.69
CA GLY A 86 -16.06 13.58 13.76
C GLY A 86 -17.24 12.69 14.18
N ALA A 87 -16.97 11.55 14.81
CA ALA A 87 -18.00 10.69 15.38
C ALA A 87 -18.78 11.33 16.51
N ALA A 88 -18.06 11.88 17.49
CA ALA A 88 -18.67 12.57 18.60
C ALA A 88 -19.52 13.76 18.12
N TYR A 89 -19.02 14.52 17.14
CA TYR A 89 -19.72 15.66 16.56
C TYR A 89 -20.97 15.25 15.75
N SER A 90 -20.88 14.15 14.98
CA SER A 90 -22.01 13.63 14.20
C SER A 90 -23.15 13.15 15.09
N VAL A 91 -22.83 12.50 16.22
CA VAL A 91 -23.84 12.08 17.20
C VAL A 91 -24.52 13.28 17.87
N TYR A 92 -23.77 14.36 18.12
CA TYR A 92 -24.35 15.61 18.65
C TYR A 92 -25.35 16.27 17.68
N LEU A 93 -25.08 16.25 16.37
CA LEU A 93 -25.91 16.89 15.34
C LEU A 93 -27.10 16.06 14.83
N LEU A 94 -26.88 14.76 14.65
CA LEU A 94 -27.83 13.86 13.96
C LEU A 94 -28.47 12.84 14.92
N GLY A 95 -28.06 12.83 16.19
CA GLY A 95 -28.52 11.86 17.18
C GLY A 95 -28.11 10.43 16.81
N LEU A 96 -29.01 9.46 17.02
CA LEU A 96 -28.73 8.05 16.75
C LEU A 96 -28.50 7.75 15.26
N TRP A 97 -28.99 8.58 14.35
CA TRP A 97 -28.80 8.38 12.90
C TRP A 97 -27.34 8.53 12.47
N GLY A 98 -26.57 9.39 13.14
CA GLY A 98 -25.13 9.53 12.91
C GLY A 98 -24.35 8.23 13.15
N LEU A 99 -24.84 7.36 14.03
CA LEU A 99 -24.19 6.06 14.32
C LEU A 99 -24.28 5.07 13.16
N LEU A 100 -25.27 5.20 12.25
CA LEU A 100 -25.39 4.32 11.08
C LEU A 100 -24.20 4.50 10.12
N GLY A 101 -23.76 5.75 9.90
CA GLY A 101 -22.55 6.04 9.12
C GLY A 101 -21.29 5.39 9.72
N PHE A 102 -21.17 5.41 11.05
CA PHE A 102 -20.09 4.70 11.75
C PHE A 102 -20.23 3.19 11.64
N GLY A 103 -21.44 2.64 11.68
CA GLY A 103 -21.70 1.22 11.44
C GLY A 103 -21.16 0.75 10.09
N VAL A 104 -21.40 1.51 9.01
CA VAL A 104 -20.85 1.24 7.68
C VAL A 104 -19.32 1.31 7.69
N PHE A 105 -18.74 2.30 8.38
CA PHE A 105 -17.29 2.41 8.52
C PHE A 105 -16.69 1.19 9.23
N PHE A 106 -17.23 0.79 10.38
CA PHE A 106 -16.76 -0.39 11.12
C PHE A 106 -16.94 -1.68 10.33
N LEU A 107 -18.04 -1.84 9.58
CA LEU A 107 -18.27 -3.00 8.71
C LEU A 107 -17.29 -3.07 7.53
N SER A 108 -16.79 -1.93 7.07
CA SER A 108 -15.80 -1.86 5.99
C SER A 108 -14.39 -2.27 6.42
N LEU A 109 -14.06 -2.18 7.72
CA LEU A 109 -12.76 -2.58 8.28
C LEU A 109 -12.44 -4.08 8.09
N PRO A 110 -13.30 -5.04 8.49
CA PRO A 110 -13.02 -6.46 8.30
C PRO A 110 -12.91 -6.82 6.81
N LEU A 111 -13.71 -6.18 5.95
CA LEU A 111 -13.63 -6.36 4.49
C LEU A 111 -12.25 -5.94 3.95
N LYS A 112 -11.76 -4.76 4.35
CA LYS A 112 -10.42 -4.29 3.99
C LYS A 112 -9.32 -5.21 4.50
N ILE A 113 -9.42 -5.66 5.75
CA ILE A 113 -8.43 -6.58 6.35
C ILE A 113 -8.40 -7.90 5.59
N TYR A 114 -9.56 -8.47 5.27
CA TYR A 114 -9.67 -9.72 4.54
C TYR A 114 -9.06 -9.61 3.13
N LEU A 115 -9.43 -8.58 2.37
CA LEU A 115 -8.88 -8.31 1.05
C LEU A 115 -7.37 -8.06 1.10
N SER A 116 -6.90 -7.30 2.09
CA SER A 116 -5.47 -7.02 2.30
C SER A 116 -4.69 -8.31 2.57
N LYS A 117 -5.19 -9.20 3.44
CA LYS A 117 -4.57 -10.51 3.68
C LYS A 117 -4.47 -11.34 2.40
N LYS A 118 -5.50 -11.32 1.54
CA LYS A 118 -5.48 -12.02 0.25
C LYS A 118 -4.43 -11.46 -0.70
N VAL A 119 -4.31 -10.13 -0.79
CA VAL A 119 -3.27 -9.47 -1.59
C VAL A 119 -1.88 -9.80 -1.05
N PHE A 120 -1.68 -9.75 0.27
CA PHE A 120 -0.40 -10.09 0.88
C PHE A 120 0.01 -11.54 0.62
N ASN A 121 -0.91 -12.50 0.80
CA ASN A 121 -0.64 -13.90 0.56
C ASN A 121 -0.25 -14.14 -0.92
N ASN A 122 -1.00 -13.56 -1.86
CA ASN A 122 -0.69 -13.68 -3.29
C ASN A 122 0.66 -13.04 -3.64
N ARG A 123 0.98 -11.87 -3.06
CA ARG A 123 2.28 -11.21 -3.25
C ARG A 123 3.43 -12.05 -2.70
N SER A 124 3.27 -12.65 -1.51
CA SER A 124 4.30 -13.50 -0.91
C SER A 124 4.64 -14.72 -1.77
N LEU A 125 3.65 -15.25 -2.50
CA LEU A 125 3.85 -16.36 -3.45
C LEU A 125 4.46 -15.89 -4.78
N ALA A 126 4.25 -14.63 -5.18
CA ALA A 126 4.71 -14.08 -6.45
C ALA A 126 6.17 -13.60 -6.42
N ILE A 127 6.60 -12.98 -5.32
CA ILE A 127 7.96 -12.44 -5.14
C ILE A 127 9.05 -13.50 -5.43
N PRO A 128 9.05 -14.70 -4.80
CA PRO A 128 10.13 -15.68 -5.00
C PRO A 128 10.15 -16.25 -6.43
N VAL A 129 9.00 -16.28 -7.11
CA VAL A 129 8.92 -16.72 -8.51
C VAL A 129 9.60 -15.71 -9.42
N THR A 130 9.36 -14.42 -9.19
CA THR A 130 9.99 -13.35 -9.96
C THR A 130 11.50 -13.31 -9.70
N GLU A 131 11.94 -13.43 -8.45
CA GLU A 131 13.36 -13.49 -8.09
C GLU A 131 14.06 -14.68 -8.76
N ARG A 132 13.47 -15.88 -8.70
CA ARG A 132 14.01 -17.07 -9.37
C ARG A 132 14.13 -16.89 -10.90
N ARG A 133 13.18 -16.19 -11.55
CA ARG A 133 13.30 -15.88 -12.98
C ARG A 133 14.52 -15.01 -13.27
N VAL A 134 14.78 -13.99 -12.45
CA VAL A 134 15.90 -13.07 -12.64
C VAL A 134 17.22 -13.83 -12.48
N THR A 135 17.34 -14.65 -11.42
CA THR A 135 18.53 -15.48 -11.18
C THR A 135 18.78 -16.50 -12.30
N LEU A 136 17.74 -17.20 -12.77
CA LEU A 136 17.91 -18.16 -13.86
C LEU A 136 18.33 -17.47 -15.17
N THR A 137 17.80 -16.27 -15.44
CA THR A 137 18.16 -15.50 -16.63
C THR A 137 19.62 -15.06 -16.58
N THR A 138 20.11 -14.62 -15.40
CA THR A 138 21.52 -14.25 -15.23
C THR A 138 22.44 -15.47 -15.32
N GLU A 139 22.05 -16.62 -14.76
CA GLU A 139 22.78 -17.88 -14.92
C GLU A 139 22.89 -18.30 -16.40
N ILE A 140 21.80 -18.19 -17.18
CA ILE A 140 21.79 -18.52 -18.60
C ILE A 140 22.73 -17.59 -19.38
N ILE A 141 22.71 -16.28 -19.12
CA ILE A 141 23.62 -15.32 -19.76
C ILE A 141 25.08 -15.68 -19.47
N ASN A 142 25.39 -16.02 -18.22
CA ASN A 142 26.72 -16.47 -17.82
C ASN A 142 27.12 -17.80 -18.48
N ALA A 143 26.19 -18.76 -18.58
CA ALA A 143 26.41 -20.04 -19.24
C ALA A 143 26.67 -19.89 -20.76
N ILE A 144 25.99 -18.96 -21.44
CA ILE A 144 26.24 -18.64 -22.85
C ILE A 144 27.66 -18.11 -23.04
N LYS A 145 28.12 -17.23 -22.14
CA LYS A 145 29.50 -16.72 -22.15
C LYS A 145 30.53 -17.84 -21.98
N LEU A 146 30.26 -18.77 -21.06
CA LEU A 146 31.11 -19.94 -20.83
C LEU A 146 31.10 -20.91 -22.03
N VAL A 147 29.96 -21.14 -22.69
CA VAL A 147 29.90 -22.01 -23.87
C VAL A 147 30.60 -21.41 -25.08
N LYS A 148 30.55 -20.09 -25.26
CA LYS A 148 31.39 -19.41 -26.25
C LYS A 148 32.88 -19.56 -25.96
N MET A 149 33.28 -19.66 -24.69
CA MET A 149 34.68 -19.88 -24.30
C MET A 149 35.12 -21.36 -24.28
N TYR A 150 34.22 -22.31 -23.99
CA TYR A 150 34.57 -23.70 -23.68
C TYR A 150 33.76 -24.78 -24.44
N ALA A 151 32.94 -24.42 -25.43
CA ALA A 151 32.19 -25.34 -26.32
C ALA A 151 31.28 -26.40 -25.64
N TRP A 152 30.73 -26.12 -24.46
CA TRP A 152 29.97 -27.09 -23.64
C TRP A 152 28.47 -27.20 -24.01
N ARG A 153 28.15 -27.67 -25.22
CA ARG A 153 26.78 -27.66 -25.79
C ARG A 153 25.77 -28.57 -25.06
N SER A 154 26.19 -29.73 -24.57
CA SER A 154 25.30 -30.77 -24.04
C SER A 154 24.69 -30.43 -22.67
N HIS A 155 25.39 -29.65 -21.84
CA HIS A 155 24.91 -29.27 -20.52
C HIS A 155 23.77 -28.24 -20.57
N ILE A 156 23.74 -27.39 -21.61
CA ILE A 156 22.70 -26.37 -21.81
C ILE A 156 21.36 -26.98 -22.26
N GLN A 157 21.37 -28.01 -23.12
CA GLN A 157 20.14 -28.65 -23.58
C GLN A 157 19.30 -29.21 -22.43
N ARG A 158 19.96 -29.83 -21.43
CA ARG A 158 19.28 -30.39 -20.27
C ARG A 158 18.65 -29.30 -19.38
N LYS A 159 19.35 -28.18 -19.16
CA LYS A 159 18.79 -27.04 -18.39
C LYS A 159 17.59 -26.38 -19.10
N LEU A 160 17.61 -26.28 -20.43
CA LEU A 160 16.50 -25.70 -21.20
C LEU A 160 15.23 -26.55 -21.15
N MET A 161 15.34 -27.88 -21.17
CA MET A 161 14.18 -28.78 -21.14
C MET A 161 13.44 -28.72 -19.80
N VAL A 162 14.18 -28.69 -18.68
CA VAL A 162 13.60 -28.50 -17.33
C VAL A 162 12.97 -27.12 -17.18
N CYS A 163 13.57 -26.09 -17.79
CA CYS A 163 13.00 -24.74 -17.80
C CYS A 163 11.68 -24.68 -18.58
N GLY A 164 11.57 -25.42 -19.69
CA GLY A 164 10.35 -25.53 -20.51
C GLY A 164 9.14 -26.02 -19.73
N GLN A 165 9.30 -27.03 -18.86
CA GLN A 165 8.21 -27.53 -18.01
C GLN A 165 7.75 -26.50 -16.97
N HIS A 166 8.67 -25.72 -16.39
CA HIS A 166 8.32 -24.65 -15.44
C HIS A 166 7.59 -23.47 -16.08
N ILE A 167 7.72 -23.24 -17.39
CA ILE A 167 7.01 -22.16 -18.10
C ILE A 167 5.50 -22.45 -18.19
N LEU A 168 5.09 -23.72 -18.26
CA LEU A 168 3.67 -24.09 -18.34
C LEU A 168 2.93 -23.85 -17.02
N ASP A 169 3.54 -24.15 -15.87
CA ASP A 169 2.99 -23.84 -14.54
C ASP A 169 2.87 -22.34 -14.27
N LYS A 170 3.70 -21.55 -14.96
CA LYS A 170 3.78 -20.10 -14.81
C LYS A 170 2.55 -19.38 -15.36
N LYS A 171 1.98 -19.89 -16.46
CA LYS A 171 0.78 -19.32 -17.11
C LYS A 171 -0.44 -19.34 -16.18
N LYS A 172 -0.54 -20.33 -15.29
CA LYS A 172 -1.58 -20.40 -14.26
C LYS A 172 -1.36 -19.41 -13.10
N ARG A 173 -0.11 -19.03 -12.83
CA ARG A 173 0.27 -18.07 -11.78
C ARG A 173 0.13 -16.62 -12.22
N GLU A 174 0.25 -16.34 -13.52
CA GLU A 174 0.06 -15.01 -14.10
C GLU A 174 -1.36 -14.47 -13.81
N GLY A 175 -2.41 -15.28 -13.95
CA GLY A 175 -3.78 -14.85 -13.62
C GLY A 175 -4.00 -14.55 -12.12
N ILE A 176 -3.28 -15.23 -11.22
CA ILE A 176 -3.35 -14.96 -9.76
C ILE A 176 -2.65 -13.63 -9.43
N LEU A 177 -1.58 -13.30 -10.16
CA LEU A 177 -0.86 -12.03 -10.02
C LEU A 177 -1.70 -10.86 -10.51
N GLU A 178 -2.33 -10.98 -11.68
CA GLU A 178 -3.24 -9.97 -12.22
C GLU A 178 -4.41 -9.72 -11.27
N LEU A 179 -5.00 -10.80 -10.73
CA LEU A 179 -6.03 -10.68 -9.71
C LEU A 179 -5.53 -9.95 -8.45
N SER A 180 -4.28 -10.19 -8.03
CA SER A 180 -3.70 -9.50 -6.87
C SER A 180 -3.51 -8.00 -7.10
N LEU A 181 -3.12 -7.60 -8.31
CA LEU A 181 -3.00 -6.19 -8.72
C LEU A 181 -4.38 -5.53 -8.77
N PHE A 182 -5.37 -6.24 -9.32
CA PHE A 182 -6.75 -5.78 -9.32
C PHE A 182 -7.30 -5.58 -7.90
N LEU A 183 -7.12 -6.56 -7.01
CA LEU A 183 -7.53 -6.47 -5.61
C LEU A 183 -6.82 -5.33 -4.86
N GLN A 184 -5.56 -5.06 -5.18
CA GLN A 184 -4.83 -3.93 -4.63
C GLN A 184 -5.40 -2.59 -5.11
N SER A 185 -5.78 -2.49 -6.39
CA SER A 185 -6.45 -1.30 -6.91
C SER A 185 -7.79 -1.04 -6.21
N ILE A 186 -8.57 -2.09 -5.95
CA ILE A 186 -9.81 -2.00 -5.15
C ILE A 186 -9.50 -1.50 -3.74
N LEU A 187 -8.47 -2.06 -3.08
CA LEU A 187 -8.10 -1.62 -1.73
C LEU A 187 -7.66 -0.16 -1.67
N ALA A 188 -7.04 0.35 -2.73
CA ALA A 188 -6.64 1.75 -2.83
C ALA A 188 -7.83 2.70 -3.02
N THR A 189 -8.90 2.26 -3.70
CA THR A 189 -10.10 3.10 -3.95
C THR A 189 -11.14 3.01 -2.83
N LEU A 190 -11.21 1.91 -2.09
CA LEU A 190 -12.17 1.71 -0.98
C LEU A 190 -12.20 2.86 0.05
N PRO A 191 -11.08 3.44 0.52
CA PRO A 191 -11.10 4.58 1.43
C PRO A 191 -11.88 5.79 0.94
N TRP A 192 -11.95 6.02 -0.38
CA TRP A 192 -12.68 7.12 -0.99
C TRP A 192 -14.19 6.83 -1.13
N LEU A 193 -14.55 5.55 -1.33
CA LEU A 193 -15.94 5.12 -1.52
C LEU A 193 -16.72 4.99 -0.21
N ILE A 194 -16.07 4.53 0.86
CA ILE A 194 -16.72 4.32 2.17
C ILE A 194 -17.48 5.55 2.69
N PRO A 195 -16.90 6.76 2.72
CA PRO A 195 -17.63 7.94 3.19
C PRO A 195 -18.84 8.28 2.30
N GLN A 196 -18.76 8.06 0.97
CA GLN A 196 -19.89 8.29 0.06
C GLN A 196 -21.04 7.31 0.29
N ILE A 197 -20.71 6.04 0.55
CA ILE A 197 -21.72 5.03 0.89
C ILE A 197 -22.32 5.33 2.26
N ALA A 198 -21.49 5.71 3.23
CA ALA A 198 -21.92 6.04 4.59
C ALA A 198 -22.88 7.25 4.62
N THR A 199 -22.57 8.33 3.88
CA THR A 199 -23.48 9.47 3.76
C THR A 199 -24.79 9.06 3.07
N GLY A 200 -24.72 8.34 1.95
CA GLY A 200 -25.91 7.85 1.24
C GLY A 200 -26.84 7.01 2.12
N VAL A 201 -26.28 6.09 2.90
CA VAL A 201 -27.04 5.26 3.86
C VAL A 201 -27.66 6.11 4.97
N THR A 202 -26.91 7.07 5.51
CA THR A 202 -27.38 7.95 6.59
C THR A 202 -28.53 8.85 6.11
N PHE A 203 -28.40 9.43 4.92
CA PHE A 203 -29.47 10.24 4.31
C PHE A 203 -30.73 9.40 4.01
N LEU A 204 -30.56 8.21 3.44
CA LEU A 204 -31.69 7.31 3.15
C LEU A 204 -32.42 6.89 4.44
N ALA A 205 -31.67 6.62 5.51
CA ALA A 205 -32.24 6.24 6.79
C ALA A 205 -33.02 7.39 7.43
N MET A 206 -32.52 8.63 7.33
CA MET A 206 -33.22 9.81 7.85
C MET A 206 -34.49 10.14 7.08
N THR A 207 -34.49 10.02 5.73
CA THR A 207 -35.70 10.27 4.93
C THR A 207 -36.79 9.24 5.19
N LEU A 208 -36.42 7.97 5.40
CA LEU A 208 -37.38 6.90 5.73
C LEU A 208 -37.96 7.04 7.14
N SER A 209 -37.24 7.67 8.07
CA SER A 209 -37.74 7.89 9.43
C SER A 209 -38.75 9.02 9.55
N GLY A 210 -39.03 9.78 8.48
CA GLY A 210 -39.98 10.89 8.50
C GLY A 210 -39.59 12.06 9.40
N ASN A 211 -38.32 12.17 9.80
CA ASN A 211 -37.82 13.36 10.50
C ASN A 211 -37.69 14.51 9.50
N ASP A 212 -38.24 15.68 9.84
CA ASP A 212 -38.03 16.91 9.06
C ASP A 212 -36.53 17.22 9.01
N LEU A 213 -35.95 17.08 7.83
CA LEU A 213 -34.56 17.44 7.57
C LEU A 213 -34.42 18.96 7.74
N THR A 214 -34.02 19.40 8.94
CA THR A 214 -33.64 20.79 9.16
C THR A 214 -32.48 21.15 8.21
N LEU A 215 -32.58 22.31 7.54
CA LEU A 215 -31.66 22.76 6.47
C LEU A 215 -30.17 22.72 6.84
N THR A 216 -29.82 22.63 8.13
CA THR A 216 -28.47 22.47 8.67
C THR A 216 -27.87 21.08 8.53
N GLN A 217 -28.66 20.04 8.22
CA GLN A 217 -28.19 18.65 8.08
C GLN A 217 -27.98 18.21 6.62
N VAL A 218 -28.49 18.99 5.66
CA VAL A 218 -28.46 18.67 4.23
C VAL A 218 -27.35 19.46 3.49
N CYS A 219 -26.94 20.61 4.02
CA CYS A 219 -25.83 21.43 3.53
C CYS A 219 -24.52 21.11 4.24
#